data_AF-A0AAX3KMP8-F1
#
_entry.id   AF-A0AAX3KMP8-F1
#
_cell.length_a   1.000
_cell.length_b   1.000
_cell.length_c   1.000
_cell.angle_alpha   90.00
_cell.angle_beta   90.00
_cell.angle_gamma   90.00
#
_symmetry.space_group_name_H-M   'P 1'
#
loop_
_entity.id
_entity.type
_entity.pdbx_description
1 polymer ?
#
loop_
_entity_poly.entity_id
_entity_poly.type
_entity_poly.pdbx_seq_one_letter_code
_entity_poly.pdbx_strand_id
1 'polypeptide(L)'
;MRFHFVLDGLCHEQANSLLSIESAMTGRSATAVFNLKTLDVFINRTPEKAKAFVSDRLGAFHMEAFEDLLTATSLDLIDFYHVVKGVPVVLTARHK
;
A
#
# COMPACT_ATOMS: atom_id res chain seq x y z
N MET A 1 -10.82 10.68 -4.76
CA MET A 1 -9.75 10.24 -5.67
C MET A 1 -9.82 8.73 -5.77
N ARG A 2 -9.90 8.15 -6.97
CA ARG A 2 -9.77 6.69 -7.14
C ARG A 2 -8.31 6.40 -7.50
N PHE A 3 -7.74 5.43 -6.82
CA PHE A 3 -6.34 5.02 -6.92
C PHE A 3 -6.33 3.63 -7.51
N HIS A 4 -5.65 3.44 -8.65
CA HIS A 4 -5.52 2.16 -9.31
C HIS A 4 -4.06 1.81 -9.54
N PHE A 5 -3.66 0.58 -9.25
CA PHE A 5 -2.38 0.04 -9.64
C PHE A 5 -2.37 -0.30 -11.13
N VAL A 6 -1.26 -0.01 -11.80
CA VAL A 6 -1.00 -0.51 -13.15
C VAL A 6 -0.67 -1.98 -13.04
N LEU A 7 -1.50 -2.83 -13.65
CA LEU A 7 -1.34 -4.29 -13.59
C LEU A 7 -0.60 -4.86 -14.81
N ASP A 8 -0.27 -4.01 -15.79
CA ASP A 8 0.39 -4.44 -17.02
C ASP A 8 1.77 -5.04 -16.73
N GLY A 9 2.00 -6.25 -17.24
CA GLY A 9 3.27 -6.96 -17.07
C GLY A 9 3.45 -7.65 -15.71
N LEU A 10 2.45 -7.61 -14.82
CA LEU A 10 2.49 -8.35 -13.55
C LEU A 10 2.03 -9.80 -13.72
N CYS A 11 2.55 -10.70 -12.88
CA CYS A 11 2.04 -12.07 -12.82
C CYS A 11 0.62 -12.08 -12.22
N HIS A 12 -0.15 -13.14 -12.51
CA HIS A 12 -1.54 -13.27 -12.06
C HIS A 12 -1.68 -13.16 -10.53
N GLU A 13 -0.76 -13.74 -9.77
CA GLU A 13 -0.78 -13.69 -8.30
C GLU A 13 -0.58 -12.26 -7.79
N GLN A 14 0.40 -11.53 -8.34
CA GLN A 14 0.66 -10.15 -7.95
C GLN A 14 -0.48 -9.21 -8.36
N ALA A 15 -1.04 -9.41 -9.56
CA ALA A 15 -2.20 -8.65 -10.02
C ALA A 15 -3.43 -8.87 -9.12
N ASN A 16 -3.68 -10.12 -8.71
CA ASN A 16 -4.78 -10.44 -7.79
C ASN A 16 -4.60 -9.80 -6.41
N SER A 17 -3.39 -9.83 -5.85
CA SER A 17 -3.10 -9.16 -4.58
C SER A 17 -3.34 -7.65 -4.65
N LEU A 18 -2.89 -7.00 -5.73
CA LEU A 18 -3.11 -5.57 -5.94
C LEU A 18 -4.59 -5.21 -6.14
N LEU A 19 -5.35 -6.06 -6.84
CA LEU A 19 -6.80 -5.90 -6.99
C LEU A 19 -7.53 -6.05 -5.65
N SER A 20 -7.10 -7.00 -4.81
CA SER A 20 -7.66 -7.17 -3.46
C SER A 20 -7.38 -5.94 -2.59
N ILE A 21 -6.17 -5.39 -2.67
CA ILE A 21 -5.80 -4.15 -1.98
C ILE A 21 -6.65 -2.99 -2.51
N GLU A 22 -6.81 -2.84 -3.83
CA GLU A 22 -7.70 -1.84 -4.44
C GLU A 22 -9.14 -1.92 -3.95
N SER A 23 -9.69 -3.13 -3.87
CA SER A 23 -11.06 -3.33 -3.41
C SER A 23 -11.25 -3.01 -1.93
N ALA A 24 -10.21 -3.19 -1.11
CA ALA A 24 -10.25 -2.90 0.32
C ALA A 24 -9.89 -1.44 0.66
N MET A 25 -9.31 -0.70 -0.28
CA MET A 25 -8.91 0.69 -0.06
C MET A 25 -10.11 1.62 0.11
N THR A 26 -10.04 2.47 1.13
CA THR A 26 -10.91 3.61 1.34
C THR A 26 -10.15 4.90 1.01
N GLY A 27 -10.84 6.04 0.93
CA GLY A 27 -10.19 7.31 0.57
C GLY A 27 -9.00 7.69 1.47
N ARG A 28 -9.04 7.29 2.75
CA ARG A 28 -7.97 7.57 3.72
C ARG A 28 -6.82 6.57 3.58
N SER A 29 -7.11 5.27 3.42
CA SER A 29 -6.07 4.26 3.26
C SER A 29 -5.37 4.36 1.90
N ALA A 30 -6.05 4.80 0.84
CA ALA A 30 -5.41 5.09 -0.46
C ALA A 30 -4.30 6.16 -0.34
N THR A 31 -4.56 7.24 0.41
CA THR A 31 -3.55 8.27 0.70
C THR A 31 -2.39 7.70 1.53
N ALA A 32 -2.69 6.84 2.51
CA ALA A 32 -1.67 6.17 3.30
C ALA A 32 -0.76 5.27 2.43
N VAL A 33 -1.35 4.50 1.51
CA VAL A 33 -0.59 3.65 0.56
C VAL A 33 0.25 4.49 -0.39
N PHE A 34 -0.28 5.60 -0.90
CA PHE A 34 0.48 6.51 -1.75
C PHE A 34 1.72 7.07 -1.02
N ASN A 35 1.53 7.53 0.22
CA ASN A 35 2.63 8.02 1.06
C ASN A 35 3.61 6.89 1.43
N LEU A 36 3.12 5.68 1.72
CA LEU A 36 4.00 4.54 2.03
C LEU A 36 4.93 4.19 0.86
N LYS A 37 4.44 4.24 -0.38
CA LYS A 37 5.22 3.90 -1.58
C LYS A 37 6.38 4.87 -1.83
N THR A 38 6.23 6.13 -1.43
CA THR A 38 7.29 7.14 -1.52
C THR A 38 8.33 7.00 -0.41
N LEU A 39 8.02 6.25 0.65
CA LEU A 39 8.98 5.95 1.70
C LEU A 39 9.93 4.83 1.28
N ASP A 40 11.21 5.04 1.60
CA ASP A 40 12.23 3.98 1.57
C ASP A 40 12.33 3.35 2.95
N VAL A 41 11.37 2.46 3.20
CA VAL A 41 11.13 1.83 4.51
C VAL A 41 12.32 0.96 4.94
N PHE A 42 12.95 0.26 3.99
CA PHE A 42 14.00 -0.73 4.24
C PHE A 42 15.44 -0.27 3.97
N ILE A 43 15.69 1.03 3.73
CA ILE A 43 17.10 1.50 3.71
C ILE A 43 17.63 1.39 5.15
N ASN A 44 18.36 0.30 5.41
CA ASN A 44 19.08 0.01 6.66
C ASN A 44 18.23 -0.17 7.93
N ARG A 45 17.02 -0.75 7.84
CA ARG A 45 16.14 -0.96 9.01
C ARG A 45 15.70 -2.42 9.16
N THR A 46 15.67 -2.90 10.41
CA THR A 46 15.01 -4.16 10.78
C THR A 46 13.49 -4.03 10.65
N PRO A 47 12.72 -5.12 10.47
CA PRO A 47 11.25 -5.08 10.39
C PRO A 47 10.55 -4.28 11.49
N GLU A 48 11.04 -4.41 12.73
CA GLU A 48 10.51 -3.68 13.89
C GLU A 48 10.73 -2.16 13.77
N LYS A 49 11.92 -1.76 13.31
CA LYS A 49 12.28 -0.35 13.06
C LYS A 49 11.54 0.21 11.83
N ALA A 50 11.25 -0.64 10.85
CA ALA A 50 10.47 -0.26 9.68
C ALA A 50 9.03 0.12 10.07
N LYS A 51 8.37 -0.67 10.93
CA LYS A 51 7.02 -0.34 11.43
C LYS A 51 7.00 1.00 12.16
N ALA A 52 7.91 1.20 13.10
CA ALA A 52 8.01 2.46 13.84
C ALA A 52 8.25 3.67 12.90
N PHE A 53 9.11 3.51 11.90
CA PHE A 53 9.37 4.55 10.90
C PHE A 53 8.14 4.86 10.03
N VAL A 54 7.41 3.83 9.60
CA VAL A 54 6.18 3.98 8.82
C VAL A 54 5.11 4.69 9.65
N SER A 55 4.93 4.31 10.91
CA SER A 55 3.99 4.96 11.82
C SER A 55 4.33 6.43 12.07
N ASP A 56 5.61 6.76 12.26
CA ASP A 56 6.09 8.14 12.43
C ASP A 56 5.83 9.01 11.19
N ARG A 57 6.03 8.45 9.99
CA ARG A 57 5.88 9.18 8.72
C ARG A 57 4.44 9.30 8.24
N LEU A 58 3.63 8.27 8.39
CA LEU A 58 2.21 8.31 8.04
C LEU A 58 1.42 9.18 9.03
N GLY A 59 1.85 9.20 10.29
CA GLY A 59 1.14 9.80 11.41
C GLY A 59 -0.08 8.98 11.82
N ALA A 60 -0.54 9.18 13.06
CA ALA A 60 -1.63 8.39 13.67
C ALA A 60 -2.90 8.34 12.81
N PHE A 61 -3.23 9.46 12.15
CA PHE A 61 -4.43 9.58 11.32
C PHE A 61 -4.44 8.65 10.10
N HIS A 62 -3.30 8.48 9.42
CA HIS A 62 -3.19 7.57 8.28
C HIS A 62 -2.83 6.15 8.72
N MET A 63 -2.15 6.00 9.86
CA MET A 63 -1.78 4.70 10.39
C MET A 63 -3.01 3.86 10.74
N GLU A 64 -4.03 4.44 11.38
CA GLU A 64 -5.28 3.73 11.71
C GLU A 64 -5.93 3.13 10.45
N ALA A 65 -6.15 3.95 9.42
CA ALA A 65 -6.73 3.48 8.16
C ALA A 65 -5.84 2.47 7.41
N PHE A 66 -4.53 2.55 7.62
CA PHE A 66 -3.58 1.62 7.04
C PHE A 66 -3.58 0.27 7.77
N GLU A 67 -3.69 0.26 9.10
CA GLU A 67 -3.85 -0.98 9.89
C GLU A 67 -5.17 -1.69 9.58
N ASP A 68 -6.25 -0.94 9.38
CA ASP A 68 -7.53 -1.49 8.90
C ASP A 68 -7.36 -2.16 7.53
N LEU A 69 -6.60 -1.54 6.62
CA LEU A 69 -6.32 -2.10 5.30
C LEU A 69 -5.47 -3.38 5.37
N LEU A 70 -4.44 -3.40 6.23
CA LEU A 70 -3.63 -4.61 6.45
C LEU A 70 -4.51 -5.75 6.98
N THR A 71 -5.39 -5.45 7.93
CA THR A 71 -6.35 -6.42 8.49
C THR A 71 -7.31 -6.93 7.42
N ALA A 72 -7.88 -6.04 6.59
CA ALA A 72 -8.80 -6.40 5.52
C ALA A 72 -8.15 -7.25 4.42
N THR A 73 -6.86 -7.06 4.18
CA THR A 73 -6.10 -7.80 3.16
C THR A 73 -5.39 -9.04 3.70
N SER A 74 -5.40 -9.25 5.03
CA SER A 74 -4.64 -10.31 5.71
C SER A 74 -3.15 -10.31 5.35
N LEU A 75 -2.61 -9.13 5.03
CA LEU A 75 -1.19 -8.94 4.70
C LEU A 75 -0.48 -8.32 5.89
N ASP A 76 0.76 -8.74 6.13
CA ASP A 76 1.63 -8.01 7.04
C ASP A 76 2.20 -6.74 6.36
N LEU A 77 2.79 -5.83 7.15
CA LEU A 77 3.35 -4.58 6.64
C LEU A 77 4.43 -4.81 5.56
N ILE A 78 5.21 -5.87 5.69
CA ILE A 78 6.38 -6.15 4.86
C ILE A 78 5.92 -6.68 3.51
N ASP A 79 5.07 -7.70 3.52
CA ASP A 79 4.44 -8.29 2.36
C ASP A 79 3.63 -7.24 1.61
N PHE A 80 2.84 -6.44 2.35
CA PHE A 80 2.11 -5.33 1.76
C PHE A 80 3.05 -4.35 1.05
N TYR A 81 4.14 -3.93 1.73
CA TYR A 81 5.11 -3.01 1.14
C TYR A 81 5.76 -3.60 -0.11
N HIS A 82 6.16 -4.86 -0.11
CA HIS A 82 6.74 -5.52 -1.28
C HIS A 82 5.77 -5.63 -2.45
N VAL A 83 4.49 -5.91 -2.18
CA VAL A 83 3.46 -5.98 -3.22
C VAL A 83 3.23 -4.61 -3.86
N VAL A 84 3.20 -3.53 -3.07
CA VAL A 84 2.87 -2.19 -3.60
C VAL A 84 4.08 -1.38 -4.06
N LYS A 85 5.29 -1.63 -3.55
CA LYS A 85 6.50 -0.85 -3.89
C LYS A 85 6.89 -1.09 -5.35
N GLY A 86 7.26 -0.03 -6.05
CA GLY A 86 7.67 -0.09 -7.46
C GLY A 86 6.53 -0.25 -8.46
N VAL A 87 5.31 -0.59 -8.03
CA VAL A 87 4.14 -0.67 -8.92
C VAL A 87 3.67 0.75 -9.27
N PRO A 88 3.55 1.12 -10.56
CA PRO A 88 2.99 2.43 -10.92
C PRO A 88 1.52 2.55 -10.50
N VAL A 89 1.09 3.78 -10.21
CA VAL A 89 -0.29 4.06 -9.80
C VAL A 89 -0.89 5.15 -10.69
N VAL A 90 -2.16 5.00 -11.03
CA VAL A 90 -2.91 5.94 -11.84
C VAL A 90 -3.96 6.61 -10.95
N LEU A 91 -3.96 7.94 -10.94
CA LEU A 91 -4.90 8.78 -10.18
C LEU A 91 -6.11 9.20 -11.04
N THR A 92 -6.59 8.30 -11.90
CA THR A 92 -7.76 8.53 -12.77
C THR A 92 -8.85 7.52 -12.45
N ALA A 93 -10.08 7.73 -12.92
CA ALA A 93 -11.04 6.63 -12.95
C ALA A 93 -10.52 5.58 -13.95
N ARG A 94 -10.48 4.30 -13.56
CA ARG A 94 -10.22 3.19 -14.51
C ARG A 94 -11.27 3.28 -15.61
N HIS A 95 -10.87 3.66 -16.83
CA HIS A 95 -11.77 3.56 -17.97
C HIS A 95 -12.06 2.07 -18.19
N LYS A 96 -13.34 1.71 -18.15
CA LYS A 96 -13.83 0.37 -18.48
C LYS A 96 -13.53 0.03 -19.92
#